data_AF-A0AAQ4FAV4-F1
#
_entry.id   AF-A0AAQ4FAV4-F1
#
_cell.length_a   1.000
_cell.length_b   1.000
_cell.length_c   1.000
_cell.angle_alpha   90.00
_cell.angle_beta   90.00
_cell.angle_gamma   90.00
#
_symmetry.space_group_name_H-M   'P 1'
#
loop_
_entity.id
_entity.type
_entity.pdbx_description
1 polymer ?
#
loop_
_entity_poly.entity_id
_entity_poly.type
_entity_poly.pdbx_seq_one_letter_code
_entity_poly.pdbx_strand_id
1 'polypeptide(L)' 'MFFISSCYKWCTVEAAMHGRSAGPADEADTIKFYSPMHMRCNVPLMNMPEFAEHFRCAPGTVMNPSARCETF' A
#
# COMPACT_ATOMS: atom_id res chain seq x y z
N MET A 1 9.60 -7.10 13.02
CA MET A 1 8.22 -6.64 13.32
C MET A 1 7.88 -5.27 12.75
N PHE A 2 8.85 -4.35 12.59
CA PHE A 2 8.64 -2.99 12.05
C PHE A 2 7.66 -2.90 10.85
N PHE A 3 7.94 -3.62 9.76
CA PHE A 3 7.13 -3.56 8.54
C PHE A 3 5.69 -4.07 8.70
N ILE A 4 5.48 -5.06 9.58
CA ILE A 4 4.14 -5.59 9.83
C ILE A 4 3.34 -4.57 10.65
N SER A 5 3.96 -3.99 11.67
CA SER A 5 3.34 -2.94 12.49
C SER A 5 3.00 -1.68 11.68
N SER A 6 3.87 -1.28 10.74
CA SER A 6 3.59 -0.14 9.86
C SER A 6 2.41 -0.40 8.92
N CYS A 7 2.28 -1.63 8.42
CA CYS A 7 1.17 -2.04 7.56
C CYS A 7 -0.15 -2.25 8.30
N TYR A 8 -0.10 -2.75 9.54
CA TYR A 8 -1.30 -3.04 10.33
C TYR A 8 -2.21 -1.82 10.50
N LYS A 9 -1.62 -0.60 10.59
CA LYS A 9 -2.36 0.67 10.65
C LYS A 9 -3.33 0.86 9.48
N TRP A 10 -3.01 0.29 8.31
CA TRP A 10 -3.77 0.46 7.08
C TRP A 10 -4.72 -0.72 6.78
N CYS A 11 -4.77 -1.72 7.67
CA CYS A 11 -5.72 -2.81 7.56
C CYS A 11 -7.14 -2.28 7.75
N THR A 12 -7.96 -2.39 6.71
CA THR A 12 -9.37 -2.01 6.73
C THR A 12 -10.18 -3.04 5.97
N VAL A 13 -11.42 -3.25 6.40
CA VAL A 13 -12.43 -4.02 5.66
C VAL A 13 -13.03 -3.15 4.57
N GLU A 14 -12.20 -2.64 3.65
CA GLU A 14 -12.74 -2.07 2.42
C GLU A 14 -13.31 -3.22 1.60
N ALA A 15 -14.58 -3.10 1.19
CA ALA A 15 -15.21 -3.98 0.23
C ALA A 15 -14.35 -4.00 -1.04
N ALA A 16 -13.50 -5.01 -1.11
CA ALA A 16 -12.64 -5.47 -2.17
C ALA A 16 -12.81 -4.76 -3.52
N MET A 17 -11.70 -4.25 -4.06
CA MET A 17 -11.11 -4.73 -5.33
C MET A 17 -12.04 -4.92 -6.57
N HIS A 18 -13.21 -4.27 -6.64
CA HIS A 18 -14.14 -4.33 -7.78
C HIS A 18 -14.91 -3.01 -7.90
N GLY A 19 -14.22 -1.90 -8.18
CA GLY A 19 -14.82 -0.72 -8.81
C GLY A 19 -16.12 -0.15 -8.23
N ARG A 20 -16.45 -0.42 -6.95
CA ARG A 20 -17.65 0.08 -6.30
C ARG A 20 -17.28 0.65 -4.95
N SER A 21 -17.33 1.98 -4.92
CA SER A 21 -17.53 2.82 -3.75
C SER A 21 -18.51 2.16 -2.79
N ALA A 22 -18.06 1.87 -1.57
CA ALA A 22 -18.94 1.44 -0.49
C ALA A 22 -18.75 2.38 0.71
N GLY A 23 -19.30 3.58 0.57
CA GLY A 23 -19.68 4.49 1.63
C GLY A 23 -20.81 5.37 1.09
N PRO A 24 -21.89 5.64 1.85
CA PRO A 24 -22.90 6.57 1.41
C PRO A 24 -22.23 7.92 1.15
N ALA A 25 -22.51 8.46 -0.03
CA ALA A 25 -22.04 9.75 -0.51
C ALA A 25 -22.78 10.88 0.21
N ASP A 26 -22.69 10.91 1.54
CA ASP A 26 -23.11 12.05 2.33
C ASP A 26 -21.87 12.67 2.99
N GLU A 27 -21.63 13.89 2.54
CA GLU A 27 -20.74 14.90 3.10
C GLU A 27 -19.33 15.03 2.49
N ALA A 28 -19.26 16.01 1.58
CA ALA A 28 -18.12 16.88 1.26
C ALA A 28 -16.94 16.32 0.46
N ASP A 29 -16.95 16.63 -0.84
CA ASP A 29 -15.92 17.47 -1.48
C ASP A 29 -14.54 17.45 -0.79
N THR A 30 -13.64 16.58 -1.22
CA THR A 30 -12.20 16.78 -1.03
C THR A 30 -11.44 16.03 -2.12
N ILE A 31 -10.51 16.72 -2.77
CA ILE A 31 -9.45 16.11 -3.58
C ILE A 31 -8.89 14.91 -2.80
N LYS A 32 -8.98 13.68 -3.36
CA LYS A 32 -8.30 12.51 -2.77
C LYS A 32 -6.80 12.69 -2.93
N PHE A 33 -6.21 13.51 -2.07
CA PHE A 33 -4.77 13.80 -2.03
C PHE A 33 -3.94 12.55 -1.73
N TYR A 34 -4.55 11.55 -1.08
CA TYR A 34 -3.89 10.34 -0.65
C TYR A 34 -4.37 9.11 -1.44
N SER A 35 -3.48 8.14 -1.61
CA SER A 35 -3.78 6.85 -2.26
C SER A 35 -4.83 6.02 -1.50
N PRO A 36 -5.48 5.02 -2.13
CA PRO A 36 -6.37 4.08 -1.45
C PRO A 36 -5.70 3.36 -0.28
N MET A 37 -6.43 3.02 0.78
CA MET A 37 -5.86 2.47 2.02
C MET A 37 -5.05 1.19 1.79
N HIS A 38 -5.57 0.25 0.98
CA HIS A 38 -4.87 -0.99 0.65
C HIS A 38 -3.53 -0.78 -0.07
N MET A 39 -3.35 0.34 -0.79
CA MET A 39 -2.10 0.67 -1.47
C MET A 39 -1.05 1.28 -0.53
N ARG A 40 -1.47 1.86 0.60
CA ARG A 40 -0.57 2.58 1.53
C ARG A 40 0.39 1.67 2.31
N CYS A 41 0.12 0.38 2.36
CA CYS A 41 1.06 -0.61 2.87
C CYS A 41 2.01 -1.08 1.76
N ASN A 42 1.48 -1.72 0.71
CA ASN A 42 2.32 -2.44 -0.24
C ASN A 42 3.17 -1.51 -1.11
N VAL A 43 2.63 -0.39 -1.60
CA VAL A 43 3.36 0.46 -2.57
C VAL A 43 4.63 1.08 -1.96
N PRO A 44 4.62 1.64 -0.73
CA PRO A 44 5.87 2.05 -0.09
C PRO A 44 6.84 0.89 0.13
N LEU A 45 6.36 -0.27 0.59
CA LEU A 45 7.21 -1.45 0.83
C LEU A 45 7.89 -1.98 -0.44
N MET A 46 7.22 -1.94 -1.59
CA MET A 46 7.80 -2.31 -2.89
C MET A 46 9.05 -1.49 -3.25
N ASN A 47 9.11 -0.25 -2.74
CA ASN A 47 10.20 0.68 -3.00
C ASN A 47 11.33 0.61 -1.96
N MET A 48 11.22 -0.25 -0.95
CA MET A 48 12.23 -0.43 0.10
C MET A 48 13.01 -1.75 -0.08
N PRO A 49 14.27 -1.71 -0.57
CA PRO A 49 15.12 -2.90 -0.70
C PRO A 49 15.20 -3.75 0.58
N GLU A 50 15.24 -3.09 1.74
CA GLU A 50 15.37 -3.69 3.06
C GLU A 50 14.16 -4.56 3.39
N PHE A 51 12.96 -4.16 2.95
CA PHE A 51 11.78 -5.00 3.09
C PHE A 51 11.96 -6.32 2.33
N ALA A 52 12.38 -6.24 1.06
CA ALA A 52 12.60 -7.43 0.24
C ALA A 52 13.70 -8.34 0.81
N GLU A 53 14.76 -7.78 1.40
CA GLU A 53 15.81 -8.54 2.08
C GLU A 53 15.27 -9.26 3.33
N HIS A 54 14.59 -8.53 4.22
CA HIS A 54 14.08 -9.08 5.48
C HIS A 54 13.03 -10.18 5.28
N PHE A 55 12.19 -10.06 4.25
CA PHE A 55 11.18 -11.07 3.92
C PHE A 55 11.64 -12.04 2.83
N ARG A 56 12.89 -11.93 2.37
CA ARG A 56 13.50 -12.78 1.33
C ARG A 56 12.64 -12.88 0.07
N CYS A 57 12.10 -11.75 -0.37
CA CYS A 57 11.29 -11.68 -1.58
C CYS A 57 12.15 -11.99 -2.82
N ALA A 58 11.71 -12.93 -3.66
CA ALA A 58 12.43 -13.28 -4.88
C ALA A 58 12.51 -12.06 -5.84
N PRO A 59 13.62 -11.89 -6.57
CA PRO A 59 13.77 -10.79 -7.54
C PRO A 59 12.66 -10.79 -8.59
N GLY A 60 12.14 -9.60 -8.92
CA GLY A 60 11.09 -9.44 -9.95
C GLY A 60 9.68 -9.80 -9.49
N THR A 61 9.50 -10.21 -8.23
CA THR A 61 8.16 -10.37 -7.65
C THR A 61 7.51 -9.02 -7.39
N VAL A 62 6.18 -9.00 -7.22
CA VAL A 62 5.42 -7.75 -6.96
C VAL A 62 6.02 -6.96 -5.81
N MET A 63 6.45 -7.63 -4.72
CA MET A 63 7.04 -6.98 -3.55
C MET A 63 8.57 -6.79 -3.63
N ASN A 64 9.21 -7.15 -4.74
CA ASN A 64 10.62 -6.90 -5.02
C ASN A 64 10.84 -6.59 -6.51
N PRO A 65 10.29 -5.47 -7.01
CA PRO A 65 10.44 -5.07 -8.40
C PRO A 65 11.87 -4.60 -8.70
N SER A 66 12.28 -4.70 -9.97
CA SER A 66 13.57 -4.20 -10.45
C SER A 66 13.63 -2.68 -10.52
N ALA A 67 12.50 -2.03 -10.85
CA ALA A 67 12.36 -0.58 -10.86
C ALA A 67 11.71 -0.13 -9.55
N ARG A 68 12.34 0.84 -8.88
CA ARG A 68 11.86 1.45 -7.64
C ARG A 68 11.87 2.96 -7.76
N CYS A 69 10.97 3.61 -7.04
CA CYS A 69 10.88 5.05 -6.90
C CYS A 69 11.57 5.47 -5.60
N GLU A 70 12.32 6.56 -5.66
CA GLU A 70 12.99 7.18 -4.52
C GLU A 70 12.58 8.65 -4.46
N THR A 71 12.37 9.18 -3.25
CA THR A 71 11.85 10.53 -3.04
C THR A 71 12.79 11.44 -2.25
N PHE A 72 13.92 10.92 -1.78
CA PHE A 72 14.90 11.63 -0.96
C PHE A 72 16.32 11.37 -1.46
#